data_AF-A0A528N2M6-F1
#
_entry.id   AF-A0A528N2M6-F1
#
_cell.length_a   1.000
_cell.length_b   1.000
_cell.length_c   1.000
_cell.angle_alpha   90.00
_cell.angle_beta   90.00
_cell.angle_gamma   90.00
#
_symmetry.space_group_name_H-M   'P 1'
#
loop_
_entity.id
_entity.type
_entity.pdbx_description
1 polymer ?
#
loop_
_entity_poly.entity_id
_entity_poly.type
_entity_poly.pdbx_seq_one_letter_code
_entity_poly.pdbx_strand_id
1 'polypeptide(L)'
;EGPGDAEALADALAGDYAGQTIVYLCGRVRFSGFEQRLQSAGVQVRTVEIYDTVALDYPDEAVLARLSGRPVEAVLLYSAKA
;
A
#
# COMPACT_ATOMS: atom_id res chain seq x y z
N GLU A 1 11.61 9.31 -14.02
CA GLU A 1 10.73 8.25 -13.47
C GLU A 1 11.55 7.41 -12.52
N GLY A 2 10.99 7.04 -11.36
CA GLY A 2 11.65 6.20 -10.36
C GLY A 2 11.06 4.79 -10.34
N PRO A 3 11.57 3.89 -9.48
CA PRO A 3 11.11 2.50 -9.35
C PRO A 3 9.60 2.34 -9.07
N GLY A 4 8.96 3.40 -8.54
CA GLY A 4 7.53 3.42 -8.27
C GLY A 4 7.14 2.80 -6.92
N ASP A 5 8.11 2.43 -6.09
CA ASP A 5 7.89 1.93 -4.74
C ASP A 5 8.21 2.98 -3.67
N ALA A 6 7.70 2.73 -2.46
CA ALA A 6 7.82 3.66 -1.35
C ALA A 6 9.27 3.73 -0.83
N GLU A 7 10.02 2.64 -0.88
CA GLU A 7 11.39 2.59 -0.37
C GLU A 7 12.33 3.47 -1.19
N ALA A 8 12.21 3.42 -2.51
CA ALA A 8 12.94 4.29 -3.42
C ALA A 8 12.59 5.77 -3.22
N LEU A 9 11.31 6.07 -2.91
CA LEU A 9 10.91 7.43 -2.55
C LEU A 9 11.54 7.88 -1.23
N ALA A 10 11.59 7.01 -0.21
CA ALA A 10 12.26 7.32 1.05
C ALA A 10 13.76 7.60 0.83
N ASP A 11 14.45 6.79 0.02
CA ASP A 11 15.86 6.98 -0.30
C ASP A 11 16.09 8.33 -1.01
N ALA A 12 15.17 8.76 -1.88
CA ALA A 12 15.24 10.05 -2.55
C ALA A 12 15.05 11.26 -1.61
N LEU A 13 14.29 11.09 -0.52
CA LEU A 13 14.02 12.16 0.46
C LEU A 13 15.08 12.21 1.57
N ALA A 14 15.68 11.07 1.92
CA ALA A 14 16.53 10.89 3.10
C ALA A 14 17.58 11.99 3.33
N GLY A 15 18.32 12.37 2.28
CA GLY A 15 19.41 13.34 2.39
C GLY A 15 18.95 14.77 2.69
N ASP A 16 17.91 15.23 2.00
CA ASP A 16 17.44 16.62 2.08
C ASP A 16 16.69 16.91 3.38
N TYR A 17 16.15 15.86 4.03
CA TYR A 17 15.30 15.99 5.21
C TYR A 17 15.91 15.44 6.50
N ALA A 18 17.19 15.07 6.51
CA ALA A 18 17.86 14.58 7.71
C ALA A 18 17.75 15.59 8.88
N GLY A 19 17.35 15.10 10.06
CA GLY A 19 17.10 15.93 11.25
C GLY A 19 15.77 16.67 11.24
N GLN A 20 14.99 16.61 10.16
CA GLN A 20 13.67 17.22 10.06
C GLN A 20 12.55 16.23 10.42
N THR A 21 11.32 16.74 10.45
CA THR A 21 10.11 15.92 10.62
C THR A 21 9.21 16.04 9.41
N ILE A 22 8.74 14.90 8.88
CA ILE A 22 7.77 14.83 7.78
C ILE A 22 6.45 14.29 8.31
N VAL A 23 5.34 14.87 7.83
CA VAL A 23 4.00 14.32 8.01
C VAL A 23 3.69 13.39 6.84
N TYR A 24 3.39 12.13 7.12
CA TYR A 24 3.05 11.13 6.13
C TYR A 24 1.57 10.78 6.22
N LEU A 25 0.78 11.25 5.25
CA LEU A 25 -0.62 10.86 5.10
C LEU A 25 -0.69 9.49 4.44
N CYS A 26 -1.27 8.51 5.11
CA CYS A 26 -1.23 7.12 4.64
C CYS A 26 -2.50 6.34 4.96
N GLY A 27 -2.63 5.18 4.34
CA GLY A 27 -3.59 4.17 4.76
C GLY A 27 -3.15 3.50 6.07
N ARG A 28 -4.12 2.96 6.81
CA ARG A 28 -3.85 2.13 8.00
C ARG A 28 -3.04 0.89 7.66
N VAL A 29 -3.44 0.17 6.61
CA VAL A 29 -2.76 -1.04 6.15
C VAL A 29 -1.69 -0.67 5.13
N ARG A 30 -0.42 -0.86 5.48
CA ARG A 30 0.73 -0.51 4.63
C ARG A 30 1.99 -1.32 4.96
N PHE A 31 2.97 -1.29 4.07
CA PHE A 31 4.33 -1.74 4.38
C PHE A 31 5.06 -0.66 5.17
N SER A 32 5.95 -1.07 6.07
CA SER A 32 6.71 -0.17 6.95
C SER A 32 8.02 0.36 6.35
N GLY A 33 8.38 -0.08 5.13
CA GLY A 33 9.70 0.19 4.54
C GLY A 33 9.99 1.67 4.32
N PHE A 34 8.96 2.46 4.01
CA PHE A 34 9.09 3.91 3.85
C PHE A 34 9.53 4.59 5.15
N GLU A 35 8.79 4.35 6.23
CA GLU A 35 9.09 4.95 7.53
C GLU A 35 10.43 4.46 8.08
N GLN A 36 10.72 3.17 7.92
CA GLN A 36 11.99 2.58 8.39
C GLN A 36 13.19 3.24 7.72
N ARG A 37 13.17 3.41 6.40
CA ARG A 37 14.28 4.03 5.66
C ARG A 37 14.49 5.49 6.04
N LEU A 38 13.42 6.27 6.14
CA LEU A 38 13.49 7.66 6.57
C LEU A 38 14.02 7.79 8.00
N GLN A 39 13.54 6.96 8.92
CA GLN A 39 14.01 6.95 10.31
C GLN A 39 15.49 6.55 10.39
N SER A 40 15.93 5.56 9.62
CA SER A 40 17.34 5.18 9.54
C SER A 40 18.24 6.30 8.98
N ALA A 41 17.69 7.17 8.13
CA ALA A 41 18.39 8.37 7.64
C ALA A 41 18.31 9.58 8.59
N GLY A 42 17.71 9.42 9.78
CA GLY A 42 17.57 10.50 10.75
C GLY A 42 16.42 11.47 10.46
N VAL A 43 15.48 11.10 9.58
CA VAL A 43 14.25 11.84 9.34
C VAL A 43 13.16 11.33 10.28
N GLN A 44 12.55 12.21 11.07
CA GLN A 44 11.40 11.82 11.89
C GLN A 44 10.14 11.74 11.02
N VAL A 45 9.38 10.65 11.15
CA VAL A 45 8.14 10.45 10.40
C VAL A 45 6.95 10.46 11.34
N ARG A 46 6.04 11.40 11.15
CA ARG A 46 4.73 11.44 11.81
C ARG A 46 3.68 10.92 10.86
N THR A 47 3.22 9.70 11.09
CA THR A 47 2.14 9.10 10.31
C THR A 47 0.78 9.69 10.70
N VAL A 48 -0.08 9.89 9.71
CA VAL A 48 -1.48 10.26 9.89
C VAL A 48 -2.31 9.34 9.01
N GLU A 49 -3.00 8.40 9.65
CA GLU A 49 -3.87 7.44 8.96
C GLU A 49 -5.16 8.12 8.55
N ILE A 50 -5.39 8.27 7.25
CA ILE A 50 -6.54 9.01 6.68
C ILE A 50 -7.55 8.11 5.97
N TYR A 51 -7.23 6.84 5.75
CA TYR A 51 -8.16 5.84 5.21
C TYR A 51 -7.75 4.42 5.66
N ASP A 52 -8.66 3.46 5.45
CA ASP A 52 -8.43 2.04 5.73
C ASP A 52 -8.81 1.19 4.51
N THR A 53 -8.21 0.00 4.41
CA THR A 53 -8.55 -1.01 3.41
C THR A 53 -9.43 -2.05 4.08
N VAL A 54 -10.70 -2.11 3.67
CA VAL A 54 -11.67 -3.07 4.18
C VAL A 54 -11.85 -4.22 3.21
N ALA A 55 -12.04 -5.43 3.75
CA ALA A 55 -12.46 -6.57 2.96
C ALA A 55 -13.91 -6.35 2.48
N LEU A 56 -14.16 -6.64 1.20
CA LEU A 56 -15.51 -6.67 0.65
C LEU A 56 -16.00 -8.11 0.70
N ASP A 57 -17.05 -8.33 1.47
CA ASP A 57 -17.72 -9.62 1.55
C ASP A 57 -18.75 -9.70 0.42
N TYR A 58 -18.33 -10.26 -0.71
CA TYR A 58 -19.24 -10.51 -1.83
C TYR A 58 -20.00 -11.80 -1.56
N PRO A 59 -21.33 -11.76 -1.46
CA PRO A 59 -22.09 -12.95 -1.15
C PRO A 59 -22.00 -13.95 -2.31
N ASP A 60 -21.91 -15.24 -1.99
CA ASP A 60 -21.71 -16.33 -2.95
C ASP A 60 -22.74 -16.28 -4.09
N GLU A 61 -23.99 -15.96 -3.80
CA GLU A 61 -25.03 -15.86 -4.83
C GLU A 61 -24.74 -14.79 -5.88
N ALA A 62 -24.13 -13.67 -5.49
CA ALA A 62 -23.79 -12.57 -6.41
C ALA A 62 -22.61 -12.93 -7.32
N VAL A 63 -21.69 -13.75 -6.81
CA VAL A 63 -20.55 -14.29 -7.56
C VAL A 63 -21.03 -15.36 -8.53
N LEU A 64 -21.82 -16.33 -8.05
CA LEU A 64 -22.38 -17.40 -8.86
C LEU A 64 -23.25 -16.86 -9.99
N ALA A 65 -24.12 -15.88 -9.71
CA ALA A 65 -24.96 -15.26 -10.74
C ALA A 65 -24.15 -14.64 -11.90
N ARG A 66 -22.91 -14.21 -11.64
CA ARG A 66 -22.02 -13.61 -12.66
C ARG A 66 -21.14 -14.63 -13.38
N LEU A 67 -20.75 -15.71 -12.71
CA LEU A 67 -19.70 -16.62 -13.20
C LEU A 67 -20.21 -18.01 -13.63
N SER A 68 -21.41 -18.44 -13.23
CA SER A 68 -21.88 -19.83 -13.44
C SER A 68 -22.33 -20.19 -14.86
N GLY A 69 -22.55 -19.21 -15.74
CA GLY A 69 -23.03 -19.45 -17.11
C GLY A 69 -22.01 -20.13 -18.03
N ARG A 70 -20.73 -20.18 -17.62
CA ARG A 70 -19.63 -20.83 -18.35
C ARG A 70 -18.45 -21.11 -17.41
N PRO A 71 -17.55 -22.06 -17.73
CA PRO A 71 -16.34 -22.26 -16.96
C PRO A 71 -15.46 -20.99 -16.91
N VAL A 72 -14.79 -20.77 -15.78
CA VAL A 72 -13.75 -19.74 -15.66
C VAL A 72 -12.43 -20.33 -16.15
N GLU A 73 -11.93 -19.83 -17.28
CA GLU A 73 -10.72 -20.35 -17.93
C GLU A 73 -9.42 -19.79 -17.32
N ALA A 74 -9.48 -18.57 -16.81
CA ALA A 74 -8.34 -17.90 -16.18
C ALA A 74 -8.81 -16.89 -15.12
N VAL A 75 -7.94 -16.63 -14.14
CA VAL A 75 -8.15 -15.62 -13.10
C VAL A 75 -6.93 -14.72 -13.03
N LEU A 76 -7.16 -13.40 -12.97
CA LEU A 76 -6.13 -12.40 -12.74
C LEU A 76 -6.20 -11.93 -11.29
N LEU A 77 -5.15 -12.20 -10.52
CA LEU A 77 -5.00 -11.73 -9.15
C LEU A 77 -4.14 -10.45 -9.16
N TYR A 78 -4.71 -9.34 -8.69
CA TYR A 78 -4.05 -8.03 -8.69
C TYR A 78 -3.16 -7.78 -7.47
N SER A 79 -3.21 -8.64 -6.45
CA SER A 79 -2.38 -8.49 -5.26
C SER A 79 -2.19 -9.83 -4.52
N ALA A 80 -1.20 -9.89 -3.64
CA ALA A 80 -0.98 -11.04 -2.76
C ALA A 80 -2.09 -11.23 -1.70
N LYS A 81 -3.01 -10.27 -1.54
CA LYS A 81 -4.16 -10.37 -0.62
C LYS A 81 -5.46 -10.80 -1.31
N ALA A 82 -5.41 -11.05 -2.62
CA ALA A 82 -6.55 -11.53 -3.40
C ALA A 82 -6.82 -13.01 -3.14
#